data_AF-A0A3D9SWC8-F1
#
_entry.id   AF-A0A3D9SWC8-F1
#
_cell.length_a   1.000
_cell.length_b   1.000
_cell.length_c   1.000
_cell.angle_alpha   90.00
_cell.angle_beta   90.00
_cell.angle_gamma   90.00
#
_symmetry.space_group_name_H-M   'P 1'
#
loop_
_entity.id
_entity.type
_entity.pdbx_description
1 polymer ?
#
loop_
_entity_poly.entity_id
_entity_poly.type
_entity_poly.pdbx_seq_one_letter_code
_entity_poly.pdbx_strand_id
1 'polypeptide(L)'
;MTGRALPLRHGITLEEVDRLARTAVARARRDGWAGSDDYDGQFAVAWDAVASAVYTAEEPPSGGRLVYLAQEAVGRDHDQYRRHHGARDNARAFGAYWLGSAGPTPSPERSVVERAALAQIWPRLAPYQQRALTALATFGDYQRAADALGLAPKTFTTAISQARREFLRLWHEGETPSRPWGTDRRQGSGRDPVTRRVKNRKGLRRTEPVHGKPSTYRNHRCRCDPCREAARVEQREYKARKKAAA
;
A
#
# COMPACT_ATOMS: atom_id res chain seq x y z
N MET A 1 -23.42 -27.12 -41.23
CA MET A 1 -24.05 -27.37 -39.91
C MET A 1 -23.01 -27.11 -38.85
N THR A 2 -23.10 -25.97 -38.16
CA THR A 2 -22.12 -25.52 -37.17
C THR A 2 -22.22 -26.39 -35.92
N GLY A 3 -21.10 -26.94 -35.43
CA GLY A 3 -21.05 -27.91 -34.31
C GLY A 3 -21.60 -27.43 -32.96
N ARG A 4 -22.20 -26.24 -32.88
CA ARG A 4 -22.80 -25.66 -31.66
C ARG A 4 -24.14 -26.29 -31.27
N ALA A 5 -24.85 -26.89 -32.22
CA ALA A 5 -26.11 -27.60 -31.98
C ALA A 5 -25.90 -29.09 -31.64
N LEU A 6 -24.64 -29.54 -31.48
CA LEU A 6 -24.37 -30.92 -31.09
C LEU A 6 -24.88 -31.17 -29.67
N PRO A 7 -25.79 -32.15 -29.49
CA PRO A 7 -26.27 -32.52 -28.17
C PRO A 7 -25.15 -33.24 -27.40
N LEU A 8 -24.94 -32.82 -26.16
CA LEU A 8 -24.12 -33.50 -25.16
C LEU A 8 -25.01 -34.42 -24.31
N ARG A 9 -24.44 -34.97 -23.24
CA ARG A 9 -25.17 -35.77 -22.25
C ARG A 9 -26.40 -35.00 -21.74
N HIS A 10 -27.49 -35.73 -21.48
CA HIS A 10 -28.75 -35.19 -20.98
C HIS A 10 -29.47 -34.21 -21.93
N GLY A 11 -29.11 -34.21 -23.22
CA GLY A 11 -29.74 -33.36 -24.23
C GLY A 11 -29.31 -31.90 -24.19
N ILE A 12 -28.36 -31.55 -23.32
CA ILE A 12 -27.81 -30.19 -23.22
C ILE A 12 -26.90 -29.93 -24.41
N THR A 13 -27.04 -28.81 -25.09
CA THR A 13 -26.18 -28.45 -26.24
C THR A 13 -24.93 -27.70 -25.81
N LEU A 14 -23.90 -27.67 -26.68
CA LEU A 14 -22.71 -26.82 -26.46
C LEU A 14 -23.06 -25.34 -26.33
N GLU A 15 -24.06 -24.86 -27.07
CA GLU A 15 -24.54 -23.48 -26.97
C GLU A 15 -25.15 -23.18 -25.59
N GLU A 16 -25.85 -24.15 -25.00
CA GLU A 16 -26.36 -24.01 -23.64
C GLU A 16 -25.23 -24.00 -22.60
N VAL A 17 -24.19 -24.81 -22.78
CA VAL A 17 -22.99 -24.76 -21.92
C VAL A 17 -22.35 -23.38 -21.96
N ASP A 18 -22.12 -22.83 -23.17
CA ASP A 18 -21.59 -21.48 -23.35
C ASP A 18 -22.44 -20.42 -22.63
N ARG A 19 -23.77 -20.50 -22.78
CA ARG A 19 -24.73 -19.58 -22.16
C ARG A 19 -24.70 -19.67 -20.64
N LEU A 20 -24.67 -20.88 -20.08
CA LEU A 20 -24.62 -21.12 -18.64
C LEU A 20 -23.29 -20.61 -18.04
N ALA A 21 -22.17 -20.87 -18.71
CA ALA A 21 -20.85 -20.38 -18.29
C ALA A 21 -20.79 -18.84 -18.27
N ARG A 22 -21.24 -18.16 -19.33
CA ARG A 22 -21.31 -16.68 -19.36
C ARG A 22 -22.18 -16.13 -18.24
N THR A 23 -23.32 -16.78 -17.98
CA THR A 23 -24.23 -16.40 -16.89
C THR A 23 -23.56 -16.54 -15.53
N ALA A 24 -22.81 -17.62 -15.31
CA ALA A 24 -22.07 -17.85 -14.07
C ALA A 24 -20.98 -16.80 -13.84
N VAL A 25 -20.17 -16.49 -14.86
CA VAL A 25 -19.14 -15.43 -14.76
C VAL A 25 -19.75 -14.07 -14.45
N ALA A 26 -20.86 -13.71 -15.12
CA ALA A 26 -21.55 -12.46 -14.85
C ALA A 26 -22.04 -12.36 -13.40
N ARG A 27 -22.58 -13.44 -12.84
CA ARG A 27 -23.01 -13.50 -11.43
C ARG A 27 -21.83 -13.46 -10.47
N ALA A 28 -20.79 -14.24 -10.71
CA ALA A 28 -19.59 -14.25 -9.88
C ALA A 28 -18.96 -12.85 -9.75
N ARG A 29 -18.90 -12.10 -10.85
CA ARG A 29 -18.41 -10.71 -10.86
C ARG A 29 -19.33 -9.77 -10.09
N ARG A 30 -20.64 -9.86 -10.32
CA ARG A 30 -21.63 -9.01 -9.63
C ARG A 30 -21.59 -9.23 -8.11
N ASP A 31 -21.46 -10.49 -7.69
CA ASP A 31 -21.48 -10.88 -6.28
C ASP A 31 -20.09 -10.74 -5.62
N GLY A 32 -19.08 -10.29 -6.36
CA GLY A 32 -17.73 -10.00 -5.86
C GLY A 32 -16.83 -11.23 -5.65
N TRP A 33 -17.20 -12.37 -6.21
CA TRP A 33 -16.47 -13.64 -6.11
C TRP A 33 -15.35 -13.73 -7.16
N ALA A 34 -15.38 -12.88 -8.19
CA ALA A 34 -14.40 -12.83 -9.26
C ALA A 34 -13.96 -11.39 -9.55
N GLY A 35 -12.67 -11.21 -9.88
CA GLY A 35 -12.13 -9.93 -10.33
C GLY A 35 -12.61 -9.51 -11.73
N SER A 36 -12.44 -8.25 -12.11
CA SER A 36 -12.87 -7.73 -13.42
C SER A 36 -11.95 -8.09 -14.59
N ASP A 37 -10.69 -8.42 -14.30
CA ASP A 37 -9.59 -8.24 -15.25
C ASP A 37 -9.30 -9.44 -16.16
N ASP A 38 -9.87 -10.61 -15.87
CA ASP A 38 -9.63 -11.84 -16.63
C ASP A 38 -10.95 -12.54 -16.96
N TYR A 39 -11.65 -12.05 -17.98
CA TYR A 39 -12.94 -12.65 -18.37
C TYR A 39 -12.76 -13.99 -19.05
N ASP A 40 -11.75 -14.12 -19.91
CA ASP A 40 -11.57 -15.32 -20.71
C ASP A 40 -11.13 -16.51 -19.86
N GLY A 41 -10.24 -16.30 -18.88
CA GLY A 41 -9.88 -17.32 -17.89
C GLY A 41 -11.07 -17.74 -17.03
N GLN A 42 -11.85 -16.77 -16.54
CA GLN A 42 -13.07 -17.05 -15.77
C GLN A 42 -14.12 -17.81 -16.58
N PHE A 43 -14.27 -17.47 -17.86
CA PHE A 43 -15.15 -18.18 -18.78
C PHE A 43 -14.68 -19.61 -18.99
N ALA A 44 -13.39 -19.84 -19.21
CA ALA A 44 -12.83 -21.19 -19.37
C ALA A 44 -13.08 -22.06 -18.13
N VAL A 45 -12.85 -21.53 -16.93
CA VAL A 45 -13.12 -22.23 -15.65
C VAL A 45 -14.62 -22.53 -15.49
N ALA A 46 -15.49 -21.55 -15.76
CA ALA A 46 -16.93 -21.75 -15.68
C ALA A 46 -17.43 -22.78 -16.70
N TRP A 47 -16.89 -22.75 -17.92
CA TRP A 47 -17.23 -23.67 -18.99
C TRP A 47 -16.85 -25.10 -18.63
N ASP A 48 -15.62 -25.31 -18.18
CA ASP A 48 -15.14 -26.63 -17.74
C ASP A 48 -15.98 -27.17 -16.58
N ALA A 49 -16.35 -26.33 -15.61
CA ALA A 49 -17.20 -26.72 -14.51
C ALA A 49 -18.61 -27.14 -14.96
N VAL A 50 -19.22 -26.43 -15.92
CA VAL A 50 -20.52 -26.83 -16.50
C VAL A 50 -20.38 -28.15 -17.26
N ALA A 51 -19.39 -28.26 -18.15
CA ALA A 51 -19.18 -29.48 -18.94
C ALA A 51 -18.94 -30.70 -18.04
N SER A 52 -18.03 -30.58 -17.08
CA SER A 52 -17.73 -31.62 -16.10
C SER A 52 -18.96 -32.01 -15.28
N ALA A 53 -19.77 -31.04 -14.83
CA ALA A 53 -21.00 -31.33 -14.08
C ALA A 53 -22.05 -32.07 -14.93
N VAL A 54 -22.21 -31.69 -16.21
CA VAL A 54 -23.10 -32.39 -17.15
C VAL A 54 -22.67 -33.84 -17.35
N TYR A 55 -21.36 -34.10 -17.50
CA TYR A 55 -20.84 -35.45 -17.71
C TYR A 55 -20.77 -36.30 -16.45
N THR A 56 -20.68 -35.69 -15.26
CA THR A 56 -20.61 -36.43 -13.99
C THR A 56 -22.00 -36.75 -13.43
N ALA A 57 -23.02 -35.96 -13.78
CA ALA A 57 -24.38 -36.17 -13.28
C ALA A 57 -25.00 -37.45 -13.84
N GLU A 58 -25.52 -38.31 -12.96
CA GLU A 58 -26.25 -39.52 -13.33
C GLU A 58 -27.62 -39.19 -13.94
N GLU A 59 -28.29 -38.18 -13.36
CA GLU A 59 -29.58 -37.63 -13.83
C GLU A 59 -29.40 -36.26 -14.48
N PRO A 60 -30.37 -35.79 -15.31
CA PRO A 60 -30.31 -34.47 -15.94
C PRO A 60 -30.17 -33.33 -14.92
N PRO A 61 -29.03 -32.61 -14.89
CA PRO A 61 -28.82 -31.54 -13.93
C PRO A 61 -29.64 -30.31 -14.30
N SER A 62 -30.19 -29.62 -13.29
CA SER A 62 -30.91 -28.36 -13.54
C SER A 62 -29.95 -27.24 -13.95
N GLY A 63 -30.39 -26.37 -14.87
CA GLY A 63 -29.58 -25.22 -15.31
C GLY A 63 -29.17 -24.29 -14.15
N GLY A 64 -30.05 -24.12 -13.15
CA GLY A 64 -29.72 -23.34 -11.94
C GLY A 64 -28.58 -23.96 -11.13
N ARG A 65 -28.55 -25.30 -11.01
CA ARG A 65 -27.46 -26.02 -10.34
C ARG A 65 -26.14 -25.89 -11.10
N LEU A 66 -26.17 -26.00 -12.42
CA LEU A 66 -24.98 -25.84 -13.28
C LEU A 66 -24.38 -24.43 -13.14
N VAL A 67 -25.21 -23.39 -13.16
CA VAL A 67 -24.75 -22.00 -12.96
C VAL A 67 -24.12 -21.82 -11.58
N TYR A 68 -24.73 -22.39 -10.53
CA TYR A 68 -24.20 -22.30 -9.18
C TYR A 68 -22.82 -22.98 -9.06
N LEU A 69 -22.67 -24.20 -9.58
CA LEU A 69 -21.40 -24.94 -9.55
C LEU A 69 -20.30 -24.19 -10.31
N ALA A 70 -20.63 -23.62 -11.47
CA ALA A 70 -19.70 -22.81 -12.24
C ALA A 70 -19.31 -21.51 -11.53
N GLN A 71 -20.26 -20.83 -10.87
CA GLN A 71 -19.99 -19.65 -10.05
C GLN A 71 -19.04 -19.96 -8.89
N GLU A 72 -19.25 -21.09 -8.21
CA GLU A 72 -18.39 -21.56 -7.13
C GLU A 72 -16.97 -21.92 -7.63
N ALA A 73 -16.87 -22.56 -8.80
CA ALA A 73 -15.58 -22.88 -9.42
C ALA A 73 -14.77 -21.61 -9.74
N VAL A 74 -15.41 -20.59 -10.32
CA VAL A 74 -14.77 -19.29 -10.59
C VAL A 74 -14.31 -18.61 -9.30
N GLY A 75 -15.13 -18.64 -8.24
CA GLY A 75 -14.75 -18.08 -6.93
C GLY A 75 -13.54 -18.80 -6.31
N ARG A 76 -13.51 -20.14 -6.37
CA ARG A 76 -12.38 -20.94 -5.86
C ARG A 76 -11.09 -20.67 -6.63
N ASP A 77 -11.16 -20.59 -7.96
CA ASP A 77 -10.02 -20.25 -8.81
C ASP A 77 -9.48 -18.85 -8.47
N HIS A 78 -10.38 -17.88 -8.31
CA HIS A 78 -10.01 -16.52 -7.93
C HIS A 78 -9.34 -16.47 -6.54
N ASP A 79 -9.85 -17.22 -5.56
CA ASP A 79 -9.23 -17.33 -4.24
C ASP A 79 -7.86 -18.02 -4.30
N GLN A 80 -7.71 -19.08 -5.09
CA GLN A 80 -6.42 -19.75 -5.32
C GLN A 80 -5.41 -18.81 -5.96
N TYR A 81 -5.81 -18.07 -7.00
CA TYR A 81 -5.01 -17.04 -7.62
C TYR A 81 -4.53 -16.01 -6.58
N ARG A 82 -5.43 -15.54 -5.71
CA ARG A 82 -5.10 -14.59 -4.63
C ARG A 82 -4.18 -15.16 -3.57
N ARG A 83 -4.17 -16.48 -3.33
CA ARG A 83 -3.20 -17.11 -2.41
C ARG A 83 -1.77 -17.04 -2.95
N HIS A 84 -1.60 -17.22 -4.26
CA HIS A 84 -0.27 -17.26 -4.88
C HIS A 84 0.25 -15.88 -5.33
N HIS A 85 -0.62 -15.04 -5.87
CA HIS A 85 -0.24 -13.77 -6.49
C HIS A 85 -0.71 -12.54 -5.71
N GLY A 86 -1.52 -12.77 -4.68
CA GLY A 86 -2.13 -11.73 -3.89
C GLY A 86 -3.33 -11.04 -4.55
N ALA A 87 -3.93 -10.08 -3.84
CA ALA A 87 -5.00 -9.27 -4.41
C ALA A 87 -4.43 -8.22 -5.37
N ARG A 88 -4.82 -8.30 -6.64
CA ARG A 88 -4.58 -7.25 -7.64
C ARG A 88 -5.45 -6.02 -7.39
N ASP A 89 -6.65 -6.23 -6.88
CA ASP A 89 -7.56 -5.16 -6.49
C ASP A 89 -7.30 -4.64 -5.08
N ASN A 90 -7.79 -3.42 -4.85
CA ASN A 90 -7.69 -2.60 -3.63
C ASN A 90 -8.39 -3.22 -2.40
N ALA A 91 -8.25 -4.53 -2.19
CA ALA A 91 -8.77 -5.27 -1.04
C ALA A 91 -8.04 -4.80 0.22
N ARG A 92 -8.63 -3.78 0.84
CA ARG A 92 -8.14 -3.14 2.08
C ARG A 92 -7.82 -4.16 3.18
N ALA A 93 -8.57 -5.26 3.23
CA ALA A 93 -8.34 -6.39 4.15
C ALA A 93 -7.14 -7.28 3.74
N PHE A 94 -6.93 -7.52 2.45
CA PHE A 94 -5.76 -8.25 1.95
C PHE A 94 -4.47 -7.45 2.16
N GLY A 95 -4.51 -6.14 1.85
CA GLY A 95 -3.42 -5.24 2.17
C GLY A 95 -3.17 -5.15 3.69
N ALA A 96 -4.22 -5.25 4.51
CA ALA A 96 -4.05 -5.30 5.97
C ALA A 96 -3.40 -6.61 6.44
N TYR A 97 -3.73 -7.75 5.82
CA TYR A 97 -3.05 -9.02 6.12
C TYR A 97 -1.59 -8.96 5.68
N TRP A 98 -1.26 -8.62 4.43
CA TRP A 98 0.14 -8.64 3.97
C TRP A 98 1.02 -7.48 4.46
N LEU A 99 0.45 -6.30 4.74
CA LEU A 99 1.21 -5.18 5.31
C LEU A 99 1.16 -5.15 6.85
N GLY A 100 0.31 -5.96 7.48
CA GLY A 100 0.07 -5.95 8.92
C GLY A 100 0.39 -7.28 9.60
N SER A 101 -0.25 -8.38 9.17
CA SER A 101 -0.15 -9.71 9.80
C SER A 101 0.97 -10.58 9.22
N ALA A 102 1.18 -10.54 7.90
CA ALA A 102 2.31 -11.15 7.19
C ALA A 102 3.42 -10.12 6.85
N GLY A 103 3.29 -8.88 7.35
CA GLY A 103 4.46 -8.04 7.56
C GLY A 103 5.42 -8.84 8.46
N PRO A 104 6.76 -8.74 8.26
CA PRO A 104 7.70 -9.58 8.97
C PRO A 104 7.40 -9.52 10.46
N THR A 105 6.80 -10.60 10.98
CA THR A 105 6.81 -10.86 12.42
C THR A 105 8.28 -10.73 12.80
N PRO A 106 8.66 -9.90 13.78
CA PRO A 106 10.07 -9.71 14.10
C PRO A 106 10.64 -11.08 14.45
N SER A 107 11.26 -11.71 13.45
CA SER A 107 11.95 -12.97 13.59
C SER A 107 13.02 -12.76 14.65
N PRO A 108 13.34 -13.75 15.50
CA PRO A 108 14.48 -13.65 16.40
C PRO A 108 15.75 -13.23 15.66
N GLU A 109 15.85 -13.56 14.37
CA GLU A 109 16.88 -13.11 13.43
C GLU A 109 17.04 -11.59 13.42
N ARG A 110 15.96 -10.80 13.51
CA ARG A 110 16.05 -9.34 13.57
C ARG A 110 16.89 -8.89 14.75
N SER A 111 16.65 -9.45 15.94
CA SER A 111 17.41 -9.11 17.14
C SER A 111 18.87 -9.58 17.06
N VAL A 112 19.12 -10.67 16.33
CA VAL A 112 20.46 -11.23 16.12
C VAL A 112 21.23 -10.38 15.11
N VAL A 113 20.61 -10.03 13.98
CA VAL A 113 21.15 -9.16 12.93
C VAL A 113 21.44 -7.76 13.50
N GLU A 114 20.51 -7.16 14.24
CA GLU A 114 20.71 -5.85 14.86
C GLU A 114 21.89 -5.87 15.87
N ARG A 115 22.02 -6.92 16.70
CA ARG A 115 23.14 -7.07 17.63
C ARG A 115 24.47 -7.29 16.91
N ALA A 116 24.51 -8.18 15.93
CA ALA A 116 25.71 -8.50 15.16
C ALA A 116 26.20 -7.27 14.38
N ALA A 117 25.29 -6.58 13.68
CA ALA A 117 25.61 -5.37 12.94
C ALA A 117 26.07 -4.23 13.86
N LEU A 118 25.43 -4.05 15.02
CA LEU A 118 25.91 -3.06 16.01
C LEU A 118 27.34 -3.38 16.46
N ALA A 119 27.65 -4.64 16.78
CA ALA A 119 28.99 -5.04 17.21
C ALA A 119 30.06 -4.80 16.13
N GLN A 120 29.71 -4.97 14.84
CA GLN A 120 30.63 -4.73 13.72
C GLN A 120 30.79 -3.25 13.37
N ILE A 121 29.70 -2.48 13.43
CA ILE A 121 29.67 -1.07 13.00
C ILE A 121 30.19 -0.15 14.11
N TRP A 122 29.87 -0.44 15.38
CA TRP A 122 30.17 0.45 16.50
C TRP A 122 31.65 0.85 16.60
N PRO A 123 32.63 -0.07 16.49
CA PRO A 123 34.06 0.28 16.54
C PRO A 123 34.53 1.12 15.35
N ARG A 124 33.80 1.08 14.23
CA ARG A 124 34.12 1.82 12.99
C ARG A 124 33.57 3.25 13.00
N LEU A 125 32.67 3.59 13.93
CA LEU A 125 32.22 4.95 14.13
C LEU A 125 33.28 5.80 14.82
N ALA A 126 33.36 7.08 14.48
CA ALA A 126 34.25 8.00 15.17
C ALA A 126 33.84 8.16 16.65
N PRO A 127 34.78 8.38 17.59
CA PRO A 127 34.47 8.47 19.02
C PRO A 127 33.40 9.52 19.37
N TYR A 128 33.37 10.65 18.65
CA TYR A 128 32.34 11.68 18.86
C TYR A 128 30.92 11.20 18.45
N GLN A 129 30.83 10.35 17.42
CA GLN A 129 29.56 9.78 16.95
C GLN A 129 29.04 8.74 17.93
N GLN A 130 29.94 7.88 18.43
CA GLN A 130 29.64 6.92 19.50
C GLN A 130 29.09 7.66 20.73
N ARG A 131 29.80 8.68 21.22
CA ARG A 131 29.36 9.50 22.36
C ARG A 131 27.97 10.12 22.15
N ALA A 132 27.71 10.68 20.98
CA ALA A 132 26.41 11.28 20.67
C ALA A 132 25.28 10.23 20.66
N LEU A 133 25.50 9.07 20.03
CA LEU A 133 24.52 7.99 19.98
C LEU A 133 24.28 7.37 21.35
N THR A 134 25.33 7.13 22.14
CA THR A 134 25.22 6.65 23.52
C THR A 134 24.43 7.63 24.38
N ALA A 135 24.75 8.92 24.33
CA ALA A 135 24.01 9.94 25.08
C ALA A 135 22.52 9.94 24.70
N LEU A 136 22.18 9.90 23.41
CA LEU A 136 20.78 9.85 22.98
C LEU A 136 20.09 8.56 23.43
N ALA A 137 20.78 7.43 23.41
CA ALA A 137 20.24 6.15 23.87
C ALA A 137 19.99 6.13 25.39
N THR A 138 20.88 6.75 26.18
CA THR A 138 20.77 6.82 27.63
C THR A 138 19.66 7.77 28.08
N PHE A 139 19.60 8.97 27.52
CA PHE A 139 18.68 10.00 28.00
C PHE A 139 17.31 9.99 27.30
N GLY A 140 17.22 9.40 26.12
CA GLY A 140 15.98 9.30 25.34
C GLY A 140 15.45 10.64 24.81
N ASP A 141 16.13 11.75 25.12
CA ASP A 141 15.74 13.12 24.80
C ASP A 141 16.94 13.91 24.25
N TYR A 142 16.71 14.70 23.19
CA TYR A 142 17.79 15.44 22.51
C TYR A 142 18.36 16.56 23.36
N GLN A 143 17.53 17.24 24.15
CA GLN A 143 17.97 18.36 24.98
C GLN A 143 18.84 17.84 26.12
N ARG A 144 18.33 16.85 26.87
CA ARG A 144 19.06 16.22 27.98
C ARG A 144 20.37 15.56 27.52
N ALA A 145 20.37 14.92 26.35
CA ALA A 145 21.58 14.33 25.80
C ALA A 145 22.61 15.38 25.34
N ALA A 146 22.15 16.53 24.82
CA ALA A 146 23.03 17.64 24.48
C ALA A 146 23.66 18.26 25.74
N ASP A 147 22.85 18.51 26.77
CA ASP A 147 23.28 19.07 28.05
C ASP A 147 24.31 18.15 28.73
N ALA A 148 24.08 16.84 28.73
CA ALA A 148 25.02 15.85 29.27
C ALA A 148 26.38 15.80 28.56
N LEU A 149 26.44 16.25 27.30
CA LEU A 149 27.69 16.35 26.53
C LEU A 149 28.27 17.77 26.53
N GLY A 150 27.62 18.74 27.19
CA GLY A 150 28.02 20.14 27.16
C GLY A 150 27.88 20.78 25.77
N LEU A 151 26.94 20.30 24.95
CA LEU A 151 26.75 20.75 23.57
C LEU A 151 25.47 21.59 23.44
N ALA A 152 25.51 22.57 22.54
CA ALA A 152 24.29 23.26 22.14
C ALA A 152 23.31 22.28 21.43
N PRO A 153 21.99 22.40 21.60
CA PRO A 153 21.01 21.45 21.05
C PRO A 153 21.08 21.29 19.53
N LYS A 154 21.35 22.39 18.80
CA LYS A 154 21.53 22.38 17.34
C LYS A 154 22.80 21.62 16.92
N THR A 155 23.87 21.78 17.68
CA THR A 155 25.14 21.07 17.48
C THR A 155 24.94 19.57 17.72
N PHE A 156 24.24 19.21 18.79
CA PHE A 156 23.92 17.81 19.08
C PHE A 156 23.04 17.17 17.98
N THR A 157 22.03 17.88 17.49
CA THR A 157 21.18 17.42 16.37
C THR A 157 22.00 17.15 15.10
N THR A 158 23.00 18.00 14.83
CA THR A 158 23.93 17.82 13.71
C THR A 158 24.82 16.59 13.91
N ALA A 159 25.36 16.41 15.11
CA ALA A 159 26.17 15.25 15.48
C ALA A 159 25.39 13.93 15.31
N ILE A 160 24.14 13.87 15.77
CA ILE A 160 23.25 12.72 15.57
C ILE A 160 22.99 12.47 14.09
N SER A 161 22.76 13.53 13.31
CA SER A 161 22.51 13.42 11.87
C SER A 161 23.74 12.91 11.10
N GLN A 162 24.95 13.27 11.53
CA GLN A 162 26.20 12.74 10.99
C GLN A 162 26.40 11.27 11.41
N ALA A 163 26.26 10.97 12.69
CA ALA A 163 26.40 9.61 13.24
C ALA A 163 25.44 8.62 12.57
N ARG A 164 24.17 8.99 12.35
CA ARG A 164 23.18 8.14 11.67
C ARG A 164 23.51 7.89 10.21
N ARG A 165 24.00 8.90 9.50
CA ARG A 165 24.42 8.75 8.10
C ARG A 165 25.60 7.80 7.99
N GLU A 166 26.58 7.93 8.88
CA GLU A 166 27.75 7.06 8.88
C GLU A 166 27.41 5.63 9.28
N PHE A 167 26.59 5.44 10.32
CA PHE A 167 26.08 4.12 10.69
C PHE A 167 25.35 3.46 9.51
N LEU A 168 24.48 4.20 8.81
CA LEU A 168 23.73 3.67 7.67
C LEU A 168 24.64 3.37 6.46
N ARG A 169 25.67 4.19 6.23
CA ARG A 169 26.67 3.93 5.20
C ARG A 169 27.41 2.63 5.46
N LEU A 170 27.80 2.38 6.71
CA LEU A 170 28.47 1.15 7.13
C LEU A 170 27.54 -0.07 7.13
N TRP A 171 26.25 0.13 7.45
CA TRP A 171 25.23 -0.91 7.36
C TRP A 171 25.01 -1.41 5.92
N HIS A 172 25.11 -0.50 4.94
CA HIS A 172 24.94 -0.80 3.52
C HIS A 172 26.28 -0.90 2.78
N GLU A 173 27.38 -1.29 3.44
CA GLU A 173 28.67 -1.43 2.78
C GLU A 173 28.57 -2.39 1.58
N GLY A 174 28.81 -1.87 0.36
CA GLY A 174 28.63 -2.60 -0.90
C GLY A 174 27.39 -2.22 -1.72
N GLU A 175 26.48 -1.41 -1.16
CA GLU A 175 25.27 -0.92 -1.83
C GLU A 175 25.19 0.62 -1.79
N THR A 176 24.32 1.22 -2.60
CA THR A 176 23.99 2.66 -2.44
C THR A 176 23.04 2.82 -1.25
N PRO A 177 23.45 3.50 -0.16
CA PRO A 177 22.63 3.58 1.04
C PRO A 177 21.32 4.30 0.76
N SER A 178 20.22 3.76 1.28
CA SER A 178 18.95 4.49 1.29
C SER A 178 19.02 5.70 2.22
N ARG A 179 18.08 6.66 2.09
CA ARG A 179 18.00 7.78 3.07
C ARG A 179 17.59 7.23 4.44
N PRO A 180 18.11 7.78 5.56
CA PRO A 180 17.72 7.35 6.90
C PRO A 180 16.19 7.24 7.05
N TRP A 181 15.73 6.07 7.47
CA TRP A 181 14.30 5.76 7.47
C TRP A 181 13.57 6.51 8.58
N GLY A 182 12.77 7.48 8.17
CA GLY A 182 11.79 8.14 9.02
C GLY A 182 12.34 9.26 9.92
N THR A 183 11.40 10.01 10.49
CA THR A 183 11.68 11.03 11.50
C THR A 183 11.65 10.37 12.87
N ASP A 184 12.70 10.60 13.67
CA ASP A 184 12.74 10.19 15.08
C ASP A 184 11.54 10.79 15.84
N ARG A 185 10.77 9.93 16.51
CA ARG A 185 9.52 10.31 17.19
C ARG A 185 9.65 10.42 18.71
N ARG A 186 10.86 10.30 19.26
CA ARG A 186 11.09 10.37 20.72
C ARG A 186 10.65 11.70 21.33
N GLN A 187 10.84 12.79 20.59
CA GLN A 187 10.10 14.02 20.84
C GLN A 187 8.90 14.01 19.90
N GLY A 188 7.71 13.81 20.46
CA GLY A 188 6.47 13.70 19.72
C GLY A 188 6.24 14.90 18.81
N SER A 189 6.75 14.85 17.58
CA SER A 189 6.29 15.76 16.55
C SER A 189 4.86 15.33 16.30
N GLY A 190 3.87 16.13 16.69
CA GLY A 190 2.44 15.88 16.44
C GLY A 190 2.05 15.80 14.96
N ARG A 191 2.99 15.43 14.08
CA ARG A 191 2.80 15.15 12.68
C ARG A 191 2.53 13.66 12.52
N ASP A 192 1.32 13.38 12.06
CA ASP A 192 0.95 12.06 11.59
C ASP A 192 2.00 11.51 10.61
N PRO A 193 2.36 10.21 10.72
CA PRO A 193 3.24 9.55 9.77
C PRO A 193 2.80 9.83 8.32
N VAL A 194 3.75 10.05 7.42
CA VAL A 194 3.47 10.19 5.98
C VAL A 194 2.64 8.99 5.47
N THR A 195 2.91 7.80 6.01
CA THR A 195 2.15 6.57 5.74
C THR A 195 0.67 6.65 6.18
N ARG A 196 0.37 7.36 7.28
CA ARG A 196 -1.00 7.63 7.77
C ARG A 196 -1.69 8.69 6.92
N ARG A 197 -0.98 9.73 6.47
CA ARG A 197 -1.51 10.73 5.51
C ARG A 197 -1.84 10.13 4.14
N VAL A 198 -1.03 9.20 3.65
CA VAL A 198 -1.29 8.50 2.38
C VAL A 198 -2.51 7.58 2.49
N LYS A 199 -2.67 6.86 3.61
CA LYS A 199 -3.88 6.04 3.89
C LYS A 199 -5.17 6.87 3.88
N ASN A 200 -5.15 8.08 4.45
CA ASN A 200 -6.33 8.95 4.50
C ASN A 200 -6.69 9.59 3.15
N ARG A 201 -5.84 9.47 2.13
CA ARG A 201 -6.08 10.02 0.78
C ARG A 201 -6.73 9.01 -0.18
N LYS A 202 -6.65 7.71 0.11
CA LYS A 202 -7.34 6.64 -0.66
C LYS A 202 -8.81 6.60 -0.24
N GLY A 203 -9.68 7.29 -1.00
CA GLY A 203 -11.13 7.26 -0.82
C GLY A 203 -11.82 8.62 -0.84
N LEU A 204 -11.06 9.72 -0.73
CA LEU A 204 -11.59 11.04 -1.04
C LEU A 204 -11.75 11.13 -2.55
N ARG A 205 -12.99 11.33 -3.04
CA ARG A 205 -13.25 11.70 -4.45
C ARG A 205 -12.25 12.81 -4.82
N ARG A 206 -11.61 12.72 -5.99
CA ARG A 206 -10.90 13.87 -6.57
C ARG A 206 -11.96 14.92 -6.87
N THR A 207 -12.38 15.66 -5.85
CA THR A 207 -13.28 16.80 -6.02
C THR A 207 -12.56 17.76 -6.95
N GLU A 208 -13.26 18.21 -7.99
CA GLU A 208 -12.72 19.24 -8.86
C GLU A 208 -12.24 20.43 -8.00
N PRO A 209 -11.05 20.97 -8.27
CA PRO A 209 -10.50 22.03 -7.45
C PRO A 209 -11.43 23.24 -7.47
N VAL A 210 -11.97 23.62 -6.30
CA VAL A 210 -12.79 24.84 -6.19
C VAL A 210 -11.91 26.05 -6.52
N HIS A 211 -12.27 26.78 -7.56
CA HIS A 211 -11.59 28.00 -7.97
C HIS A 211 -11.82 29.15 -6.97
N GLY A 212 -10.95 30.16 -6.96
CA GLY A 212 -11.05 31.28 -6.03
C GLY A 212 -10.37 31.07 -4.68
N LYS A 213 -9.55 30.01 -4.51
CA LYS A 213 -8.76 29.76 -3.30
C LYS A 213 -7.25 29.86 -3.57
N PRO A 214 -6.43 30.39 -2.62
CA PRO A 214 -4.97 30.44 -2.80
C PRO A 214 -4.33 29.06 -2.91
N SER A 215 -4.92 28.05 -2.27
CA SER A 215 -4.50 26.65 -2.36
C SER A 215 -4.67 26.08 -3.78
N THR A 216 -5.72 26.48 -4.49
CA THR A 216 -5.98 26.09 -5.88
C THR A 216 -4.95 26.71 -6.83
N TYR A 217 -4.52 27.95 -6.57
CA TYR A 217 -3.44 28.61 -7.34
C TYR A 217 -2.07 27.92 -7.16
N ARG A 218 -1.70 27.57 -5.93
CA ARG A 218 -0.37 26.99 -5.60
C ARG A 218 -0.28 25.50 -5.88
N ASN A 219 -1.27 24.72 -5.45
CA ASN A 219 -1.19 23.25 -5.47
C ASN A 219 -1.69 22.65 -6.79
N HIS A 220 -2.67 23.30 -7.43
CA HIS A 220 -3.28 22.82 -8.68
C HIS A 220 -2.85 23.63 -9.91
N ARG A 221 -1.94 24.60 -9.73
CA ARG A 221 -1.41 25.49 -10.79
C ARG A 221 -2.48 26.20 -11.60
N CYS A 222 -3.69 26.38 -11.06
CA CYS A 222 -4.74 27.12 -11.73
C CYS A 222 -4.36 28.61 -11.88
N ARG A 223 -4.72 29.23 -13.01
CA ARG A 223 -4.37 30.61 -13.37
C ARG A 223 -5.57 31.47 -13.78
N CYS A 224 -6.80 31.06 -13.46
CA CYS A 224 -7.99 31.90 -13.67
C CYS A 224 -8.01 33.12 -12.73
N ASP A 225 -8.79 34.14 -13.06
CA ASP A 225 -8.83 35.40 -12.33
C ASP A 225 -9.22 35.25 -10.85
N PRO A 226 -10.24 34.45 -10.47
CA PRO A 226 -10.56 34.21 -9.07
C PRO A 226 -9.39 33.64 -8.27
N CYS A 227 -8.61 32.72 -8.84
CA CYS A 227 -7.46 32.11 -8.19
C CYS A 227 -6.27 33.09 -8.07
N ARG A 228 -6.06 33.95 -9.08
CA ARG A 228 -5.02 35.00 -9.02
C ARG A 228 -5.34 36.02 -7.95
N GLU A 229 -6.59 36.45 -7.87
CA GLU A 229 -7.01 37.46 -6.89
C GLU A 229 -6.91 36.92 -5.46
N ALA A 230 -7.38 35.71 -5.21
CA ALA A 230 -7.23 35.07 -3.90
C ALA A 230 -5.75 34.97 -3.47
N ALA A 231 -4.83 34.61 -4.38
CA ALA A 231 -3.41 34.56 -4.09
C ALA A 231 -2.81 35.95 -3.79
N ARG A 232 -3.27 37.01 -4.48
CA ARG A 232 -2.83 38.39 -4.23
C ARG A 232 -3.29 38.89 -2.87
N VAL A 233 -4.54 38.62 -2.49
CA VAL A 233 -5.10 38.98 -1.18
C VAL A 233 -4.29 38.32 -0.05
N GLU A 234 -4.07 37.00 -0.12
CA GLU A 234 -3.27 36.27 0.87
C GLU A 234 -1.84 36.84 0.98
N GLN A 235 -1.22 37.20 -0.15
CA GLN A 235 0.12 37.78 -0.15
C GLN A 235 0.15 39.19 0.48
N ARG A 236 -0.88 40.01 0.28
CA ARG A 236 -1.01 41.33 0.93
C ARG A 236 -1.15 41.17 2.44
N GLU A 237 -2.03 40.27 2.89
CA GLU A 237 -2.22 39.97 4.32
C GLU A 237 -0.95 39.45 4.96
N TYR A 238 -0.22 38.54 4.30
CA TYR A 238 1.06 38.04 4.77
C TYR A 238 2.09 39.17 4.95
N LYS A 239 2.20 40.08 3.96
CA LYS A 239 3.09 41.25 4.06
C LYS A 239 2.67 42.19 5.19
N ALA A 240 1.38 42.44 5.37
CA ALA A 240 0.86 43.27 6.45
C ALA A 240 1.18 42.67 7.82
N ARG A 241 0.96 41.36 8.01
CA ARG A 241 1.34 40.64 9.25
C ARG A 241 2.83 40.70 9.53
N LYS A 242 3.66 40.55 8.50
CA LYS A 242 5.12 40.63 8.64
C LYS A 242 5.58 42.03 9.02
N LYS A 243 4.94 43.08 8.47
CA LYS A 243 5.20 44.48 8.84
C LYS A 243 4.75 44.80 10.25
N ALA A 244 3.64 44.23 10.72
CA ALA A 244 3.15 44.42 12.09
C ALA A 244 3.96 43.67 13.15
N ALA A 245 4.74 42.66 12.74
CA ALA A 245 5.59 41.85 13.61
C ALA A 245 7.07 42.28 13.60
N ALA A 246 7.41 43.33 12.84
CA ALA A 246 8.73 43.93 12.73
C ALA A 246 8.71 45.32 13.35
#